data_AF-A0A520WCD8-F1
#
_entry.id   AF-A0A520WCD8-F1
#
_cell.length_a   1.000
_cell.length_b   1.000
_cell.length_c   1.000
_cell.angle_alpha   90.00
_cell.angle_beta   90.00
_cell.angle_gamma   90.00
#
_symmetry.space_group_name_H-M   'P 1'
#
loop_
_entity.id
_entity.type
_entity.pdbx_description
1 polymer ?
#
loop_
_entity_poly.entity_id
_entity_poly.type
_entity_poly.pdbx_seq_one_letter_code
_entity_poly.pdbx_strand_id
1 'polypeptide(L)'
;MRSRRLRYSRTSPSTCRTVLRLGSSGAAVAEVRARLAHLGLCDDIALGWDLADTPFDEELDRAVRTFQQERGITVDGIVGPDTFRRLDEARWQLGDRVLSYVPGHMMVGDDVAQLQRRLVELGFDSGRADGIFGPDTDSALREFQAGVGASPDGTCGPETFRAFDRLIRTVVGGDAAEMREHVHLTHLQTGVANKVIVVDPGSLVDADMCHAIATRVEGRLAALGTQVLLTRPARSPGAALTEAELAEFANSVNADLMVSIHVDRSA
;
A
#
# COMPACT_ATOMS: atom_id res chain seq x y z
N MET A 1 6.19 -47.10 -30.37
CA MET A 1 6.21 -45.70 -29.84
C MET A 1 5.30 -45.64 -28.62
N ARG A 2 5.87 -45.66 -27.41
CA ARG A 2 5.11 -45.62 -26.14
C ARG A 2 4.98 -44.16 -25.70
N SER A 3 3.78 -43.59 -25.84
CA SER A 3 3.47 -42.23 -25.41
C SER A 3 3.67 -42.07 -23.90
N ARG A 4 4.64 -41.21 -23.54
CA ARG A 4 4.84 -40.68 -22.19
C ARG A 4 3.59 -39.89 -21.77
N ARG A 5 2.79 -40.45 -20.87
CA ARG A 5 1.78 -39.67 -20.13
C ARG A 5 2.52 -38.77 -19.15
N LEU A 6 2.58 -37.48 -19.46
CA LEU A 6 2.92 -36.43 -18.51
C LEU A 6 1.86 -36.44 -17.40
N ARG A 7 2.23 -37.00 -16.24
CA ARG A 7 1.44 -36.88 -15.02
C ARG A 7 1.62 -35.46 -14.51
N TYR A 8 0.64 -34.60 -14.77
CA TYR A 8 0.51 -33.33 -14.06
C TYR A 8 0.15 -33.68 -12.62
N SER A 9 1.12 -33.64 -11.72
CA SER A 9 0.88 -33.69 -10.28
C SER A 9 0.06 -32.46 -9.92
N ARG A 10 -1.21 -32.69 -9.58
CA ARG A 10 -2.06 -31.73 -8.86
C ARG A 10 -1.34 -31.34 -7.57
N THR A 11 -0.65 -30.21 -7.55
CA THR A 11 -0.25 -29.55 -6.32
C THR A 11 -1.50 -28.93 -5.72
N SER A 12 -2.02 -29.57 -4.67
CA SER A 12 -3.02 -28.99 -3.79
C SER A 12 -2.49 -27.67 -3.22
N PRO A 13 -3.33 -26.64 -3.03
CA PRO A 13 -2.92 -25.43 -2.32
C PRO A 13 -2.75 -25.80 -0.85
N SER A 14 -1.52 -26.13 -0.45
CA SER A 14 -1.16 -26.27 0.94
C SER A 14 -1.20 -24.89 1.58
N THR A 15 -2.30 -24.58 2.27
CA THR A 15 -2.42 -23.49 3.25
C THR A 15 -1.23 -23.53 4.20
N CYS A 16 -0.15 -22.81 3.87
CA CYS A 16 1.09 -22.83 4.63
C CYS A 16 1.04 -21.78 5.74
N ARG A 17 0.80 -22.26 6.95
CA ARG A 17 0.94 -21.56 8.23
C ARG A 17 2.42 -21.34 8.60
N THR A 18 3.25 -20.97 7.63
CA THR A 18 4.71 -20.97 7.76
C THR A 18 5.24 -19.57 7.50
N VAL A 19 5.78 -18.97 8.54
CA VAL A 19 6.47 -17.68 8.48
C VAL A 19 7.79 -17.85 7.73
N LEU A 20 8.00 -17.11 6.63
CA LEU A 20 9.26 -17.15 5.87
C LEU A 20 10.17 -15.99 6.28
N ARG A 21 11.48 -16.25 6.29
CA ARG A 21 12.55 -15.31 6.66
C ARG A 21 13.87 -15.71 6.01
N LEU A 22 14.90 -14.87 6.11
CA LEU A 22 16.25 -15.16 5.65
C LEU A 22 16.72 -16.59 5.99
N GLY A 23 17.21 -17.32 4.98
CA GLY A 23 17.62 -18.72 5.08
C GLY A 23 16.49 -19.76 4.94
N SER A 24 15.23 -19.35 4.81
CA SER A 24 14.13 -20.26 4.46
C SER A 24 14.31 -20.75 3.01
N SER A 25 13.87 -21.96 2.69
CA SER A 25 13.92 -22.49 1.31
C SER A 25 12.69 -23.33 0.97
N GLY A 26 12.49 -23.58 -0.33
CA GLY A 26 11.41 -24.41 -0.86
C GLY A 26 10.35 -23.63 -1.64
N ALA A 27 9.29 -24.33 -2.05
CA ALA A 27 8.29 -23.83 -2.99
C ALA A 27 7.61 -22.52 -2.56
N ALA A 28 7.42 -22.29 -1.25
CA ALA A 28 6.82 -21.06 -0.76
C ALA A 28 7.73 -19.83 -0.94
N VAL A 29 9.06 -20.01 -0.85
CA VAL A 29 10.04 -18.94 -1.11
C VAL A 29 10.08 -18.60 -2.60
N ALA A 30 10.05 -19.64 -3.45
CA ALA A 30 9.96 -19.47 -4.91
C ALA A 30 8.70 -18.70 -5.30
N GLU A 31 7.56 -18.98 -4.65
CA GLU A 31 6.31 -18.27 -4.90
C GLU A 31 6.38 -16.80 -4.48
N VAL A 32 6.91 -16.49 -3.29
CA VAL A 32 7.08 -15.10 -2.83
C VAL A 32 8.04 -14.33 -3.76
N ARG A 33 9.14 -14.97 -4.18
CA ARG A 33 10.10 -14.36 -5.12
C ARG A 33 9.44 -14.04 -6.46
N ALA A 34 8.71 -15.00 -7.04
CA ALA A 34 7.97 -14.78 -8.27
C ALA A 34 6.93 -13.63 -8.15
N ARG A 35 6.26 -13.53 -6.99
CA ARG A 35 5.30 -12.44 -6.72
C ARG A 35 5.99 -11.08 -6.64
N LEU A 36 7.11 -10.97 -5.93
CA LEU A 36 7.87 -9.72 -5.82
C LEU A 36 8.54 -9.31 -7.13
N ALA A 37 8.99 -10.28 -7.94
CA ALA A 37 9.49 -10.03 -9.28
C ALA A 37 8.40 -9.45 -10.20
N HIS A 38 7.16 -9.96 -10.11
CA HIS A 38 6.03 -9.41 -10.87
C HIS A 38 5.69 -7.96 -10.48
N LEU A 39 5.96 -7.57 -9.23
CA LEU A 39 5.81 -6.21 -8.74
C LEU A 39 7.01 -5.30 -9.09
N GLY A 40 8.05 -5.82 -9.74
CA GLY A 40 9.27 -5.08 -10.07
C GLY A 40 10.15 -4.77 -8.85
N LEU A 41 9.91 -5.44 -7.72
CA LEU A 41 10.64 -5.23 -6.46
C LEU A 41 11.85 -6.14 -6.30
N CYS A 42 12.01 -7.12 -7.20
CA CYS A 42 13.15 -8.03 -7.26
C CYS A 42 13.58 -8.14 -8.72
N ASP A 43 14.86 -7.92 -9.00
CA ASP A 43 15.42 -8.14 -10.33
C ASP A 43 15.61 -9.65 -10.51
N ASP A 44 14.89 -10.23 -11.48
CA ASP A 44 14.99 -11.65 -11.79
C ASP A 44 16.29 -11.92 -12.57
N ILE A 45 17.43 -11.94 -11.86
CA ILE A 45 18.73 -12.37 -12.43
C ILE A 45 18.97 -13.86 -12.14
N ALA A 46 17.92 -14.64 -11.84
CA ALA A 46 18.02 -16.10 -11.80
C ALA A 46 17.69 -16.71 -13.19
N LEU A 47 18.40 -16.26 -14.24
CA LEU A 47 18.45 -16.93 -15.53
C LEU A 47 19.06 -18.33 -15.37
N GLY A 48 18.21 -19.34 -15.17
CA GLY A 48 18.57 -20.75 -15.41
C GLY A 48 18.80 -21.64 -14.18
N TRP A 49 18.44 -21.21 -12.97
CA TRP A 49 18.37 -22.10 -11.80
C TRP A 49 16.92 -22.44 -11.44
N ASP A 50 16.72 -23.65 -10.91
CA ASP A 50 15.43 -24.09 -10.41
C ASP A 50 15.03 -23.18 -9.23
N LEU A 51 14.06 -22.28 -9.43
CA LEU A 51 13.59 -21.33 -8.41
C LEU A 51 13.20 -22.04 -7.09
N ALA A 52 12.85 -23.33 -7.17
CA ALA A 52 12.53 -24.16 -6.02
C ALA A 52 13.70 -24.38 -5.04
N ASP A 53 14.94 -24.31 -5.52
CA ASP A 53 16.16 -24.50 -4.71
C ASP A 53 16.83 -23.18 -4.28
N THR A 54 16.28 -22.03 -4.70
CA THR A 54 16.83 -20.72 -4.33
C THR A 54 16.38 -20.37 -2.91
N PRO A 55 17.30 -20.19 -1.95
CA PRO A 55 16.94 -19.81 -0.60
C PRO A 55 16.42 -18.36 -0.55
N PHE A 56 15.81 -18.02 0.57
CA PHE A 56 15.46 -16.66 0.94
C PHE A 56 16.77 -15.94 1.29
N ASP A 57 17.33 -15.24 0.30
CA ASP A 57 18.59 -14.51 0.37
C ASP A 57 18.38 -13.05 0.81
N GLU A 58 19.47 -12.31 0.96
CA GLU A 58 19.44 -10.89 1.35
C GLU A 58 18.75 -10.00 0.32
N GLU A 59 18.74 -10.40 -0.96
CA GLU A 59 18.04 -9.69 -2.01
C GLU A 59 16.52 -9.81 -1.84
N LEU A 60 16.02 -11.03 -1.59
CA LEU A 60 14.62 -11.26 -1.31
C LEU A 60 14.18 -10.61 0.00
N ASP A 61 15.03 -10.59 1.04
CA ASP A 61 14.77 -9.84 2.28
C ASP A 61 14.59 -8.35 2.03
N ARG A 62 15.47 -7.74 1.22
CA ARG A 62 15.35 -6.34 0.82
C ARG A 62 14.05 -6.08 0.06
N ALA A 63 13.71 -6.95 -0.90
CA ALA A 63 12.48 -6.83 -1.67
C ALA A 63 11.22 -6.94 -0.77
N VAL A 64 11.22 -7.87 0.19
CA VAL A 64 10.12 -8.00 1.18
C VAL A 64 10.01 -6.74 2.04
N ARG A 65 11.13 -6.18 2.51
CA ARG A 65 11.11 -4.93 3.30
C ARG A 65 10.59 -3.75 2.49
N THR A 66 11.00 -3.62 1.23
CA THR A 66 10.46 -2.59 0.33
C THR A 66 8.96 -2.75 0.14
N PHE A 67 8.50 -3.98 -0.12
CA PHE A 67 7.07 -4.27 -0.23
C PHE A 67 6.31 -3.93 1.05
N GLN A 68 6.84 -4.32 2.22
CA GLN A 68 6.25 -4.01 3.52
C GLN A 68 6.13 -2.50 3.73
N GLN A 69 7.17 -1.76 3.37
CA GLN A 69 7.22 -0.30 3.44
C GLN A 69 6.17 0.35 2.51
N GLU A 70 6.09 -0.08 1.25
CA GLU A 70 5.11 0.43 0.27
C GLU A 70 3.67 0.15 0.69
N ARG A 71 3.43 -0.98 1.34
CA ARG A 71 2.08 -1.40 1.79
C ARG A 71 1.71 -0.91 3.19
N GLY A 72 2.60 -0.16 3.85
CA GLY A 72 2.37 0.40 5.18
C GLY A 72 2.17 -0.66 6.27
N ILE A 73 2.88 -1.79 6.17
CA ILE A 73 2.89 -2.85 7.20
C ILE A 73 4.24 -2.92 7.89
N THR A 74 4.31 -3.71 8.98
CA THR A 74 5.54 -3.90 9.76
C THR A 74 6.70 -4.31 8.87
N VAL A 75 7.78 -3.51 8.86
CA VAL A 75 8.97 -3.71 8.02
C VAL A 75 10.00 -4.56 8.76
N ASP A 76 9.68 -5.84 8.98
CA ASP A 76 10.52 -6.79 9.71
C ASP A 76 11.31 -7.74 8.79
N GLY A 77 11.03 -7.75 7.48
CA GLY A 77 11.61 -8.69 6.51
C GLY A 77 10.99 -10.10 6.61
N ILE A 78 9.94 -10.26 7.41
CA ILE A 78 9.29 -11.53 7.68
C ILE A 78 8.00 -11.64 6.87
N VAL A 79 7.89 -12.70 6.07
CA VAL A 79 6.66 -13.01 5.34
C VAL A 79 5.74 -13.82 6.24
N GLY A 80 5.00 -13.11 7.08
CA GLY A 80 3.89 -13.64 7.87
C GLY A 80 2.56 -13.64 7.11
N PRO A 81 1.45 -14.01 7.78
CA PRO A 81 0.13 -14.08 7.17
C PRO A 81 -0.36 -12.74 6.58
N ASP A 82 -0.06 -11.61 7.22
CA ASP A 82 -0.46 -10.30 6.74
C ASP A 82 0.32 -9.86 5.49
N THR A 83 1.64 -10.08 5.50
CA THR A 83 2.51 -9.88 4.33
C THR A 83 2.07 -10.78 3.17
N PHE A 84 1.74 -12.05 3.43
CA PHE A 84 1.29 -12.99 2.41
C PHE A 84 -0.07 -12.59 1.82
N ARG A 85 -1.02 -12.15 2.65
CA ARG A 85 -2.32 -11.62 2.20
C ARG A 85 -2.12 -10.43 1.27
N ARG A 86 -1.28 -9.47 1.64
CA ARG A 86 -0.98 -8.30 0.80
C ARG A 86 -0.26 -8.66 -0.50
N LEU A 87 0.67 -9.63 -0.45
CA LEU A 87 1.31 -10.14 -1.67
C LEU A 87 0.30 -10.83 -2.60
N ASP A 88 -0.72 -11.49 -2.03
CA ASP A 88 -1.80 -12.10 -2.80
C ASP A 88 -2.75 -11.06 -3.39
N GLU A 89 -3.07 -10.01 -2.64
CA GLU A 89 -3.87 -8.85 -3.11
C GLU A 89 -3.16 -8.08 -4.23
N ALA A 90 -1.84 -7.93 -4.13
CA ALA A 90 -0.99 -7.28 -5.14
C ALA A 90 -0.84 -8.11 -6.43
N ARG A 91 -1.27 -9.38 -6.43
CA ARG A 91 -1.26 -10.25 -7.61
C ARG A 91 -2.23 -9.79 -8.68
N TRP A 92 -3.33 -9.16 -8.27
CA TRP A 92 -4.47 -8.95 -9.15
C TRP A 92 -4.38 -7.56 -9.78
N GLN A 93 -4.13 -7.51 -11.09
CA GLN A 93 -4.33 -6.32 -11.90
C GLN A 93 -5.77 -6.27 -12.41
N LEU A 94 -6.28 -5.06 -12.65
CA LEU A 94 -7.62 -4.89 -13.20
C LEU A 94 -7.70 -5.52 -14.59
N GLY A 95 -8.41 -6.64 -14.71
CA GLY A 95 -8.44 -7.46 -15.93
C GLY A 95 -8.16 -8.94 -15.71
N ASP A 96 -7.45 -9.28 -14.63
CA ASP A 96 -6.99 -10.65 -14.37
C ASP A 96 -8.10 -11.59 -13.88
N ARG A 97 -9.14 -11.01 -13.27
CA ARG A 97 -10.33 -11.73 -12.82
C ARG A 97 -11.58 -10.89 -13.01
N VAL A 98 -12.71 -11.58 -13.11
CA VAL A 98 -14.03 -10.94 -13.12
C VAL A 98 -14.31 -10.44 -11.72
N LEU A 99 -14.62 -9.15 -11.58
CA LEU A 99 -15.00 -8.55 -10.31
C LEU A 99 -16.51 -8.43 -10.22
N SER A 100 -17.09 -8.81 -9.09
CA SER A 100 -18.51 -8.59 -8.85
C SER A 100 -18.78 -8.47 -7.35
N TYR A 101 -19.87 -7.76 -7.03
CA TYR A 101 -20.35 -7.70 -5.66
C TYR A 101 -21.24 -8.91 -5.36
N VAL A 102 -20.81 -9.72 -4.38
CA VAL A 102 -21.64 -10.78 -3.78
C VAL A 102 -21.84 -10.46 -2.30
N PRO A 103 -23.09 -10.23 -1.85
CA PRO A 103 -23.35 -10.00 -0.44
C PRO A 103 -22.77 -11.10 0.45
N GLY A 104 -21.96 -10.73 1.45
CA GLY A 104 -21.27 -11.67 2.34
C GLY A 104 -19.91 -12.18 1.83
N HIS A 105 -19.56 -11.91 0.57
CA HIS A 105 -18.27 -12.25 -0.03
C HIS A 105 -17.73 -11.05 -0.83
N MET A 106 -17.19 -10.07 -0.11
CA MET A 106 -16.57 -8.89 -0.72
C MET A 106 -15.23 -9.27 -1.36
N MET A 107 -15.02 -8.85 -2.60
CA MET A 107 -13.73 -8.98 -3.26
C MET A 107 -12.81 -7.89 -2.76
N VAL A 108 -11.55 -8.24 -2.48
CA VAL A 108 -10.53 -7.30 -2.03
C VAL A 108 -9.29 -7.45 -2.90
N GLY A 109 -8.64 -6.34 -3.23
CA GLY A 109 -7.39 -6.34 -3.99
C GLY A 109 -7.08 -5.02 -4.67
N ASP A 110 -5.86 -4.95 -5.23
CA ASP A 110 -5.41 -3.79 -5.98
C ASP A 110 -6.21 -3.58 -7.27
N ASP A 111 -6.74 -4.65 -7.85
CA ASP A 111 -7.66 -4.61 -8.99
C ASP A 111 -8.97 -3.88 -8.63
N VAL A 112 -9.51 -4.12 -7.45
CA VAL A 112 -10.69 -3.39 -6.96
C VAL A 112 -10.34 -1.91 -6.73
N ALA A 113 -9.19 -1.61 -6.14
CA ALA A 113 -8.75 -0.22 -5.96
C ALA A 113 -8.51 0.49 -7.30
N GLN A 114 -8.06 -0.22 -8.32
CA GLN A 114 -7.94 0.28 -9.68
C GLN A 114 -9.32 0.53 -10.32
N LEU A 115 -10.27 -0.39 -10.15
CA LEU A 115 -11.64 -0.21 -10.62
C LEU A 115 -12.27 1.04 -10.00
N GLN A 116 -12.21 1.18 -8.69
CA GLN A 116 -12.73 2.32 -7.95
C GLN A 116 -12.12 3.64 -8.46
N ARG A 117 -10.80 3.71 -8.65
CA ARG A 117 -10.14 4.88 -9.23
C ARG A 117 -10.66 5.22 -10.63
N ARG A 118 -10.76 4.24 -11.52
CA ARG A 118 -11.27 4.45 -12.89
C ARG A 118 -12.72 4.91 -12.91
N LEU A 119 -13.57 4.38 -12.03
CA LEU A 119 -14.96 4.81 -11.91
C LEU A 119 -15.02 6.28 -11.50
N VAL A 120 -14.25 6.67 -10.47
CA VAL A 120 -14.18 8.06 -10.00
C VAL A 120 -13.62 9.00 -11.08
N GLU A 121 -12.58 8.58 -11.82
CA GLU A 121 -12.02 9.33 -12.96
C GLU A 121 -13.08 9.63 -14.02
N LEU A 122 -13.96 8.67 -14.31
CA LEU A 122 -15.06 8.82 -15.25
C LEU A 122 -16.31 9.50 -14.65
N GLY A 123 -16.26 9.89 -13.38
CA GLY A 123 -17.32 10.63 -12.70
C GLY A 123 -18.38 9.77 -12.00
N PHE A 124 -18.13 8.48 -11.81
CA PHE A 124 -18.99 7.58 -11.05
C PHE A 124 -18.46 7.43 -9.62
N ASP A 125 -19.31 7.69 -8.63
CA ASP A 125 -18.89 7.70 -7.22
C ASP A 125 -18.90 6.29 -6.63
N SER A 126 -17.73 5.65 -6.57
CA SER A 126 -17.54 4.36 -5.89
C SER A 126 -17.12 4.50 -4.42
N GLY A 127 -17.11 5.72 -3.86
CA GLY A 127 -16.53 6.02 -2.56
C GLY A 127 -14.99 6.06 -2.59
N ARG A 128 -14.35 5.85 -1.43
CA ARG A 128 -12.88 5.82 -1.32
C ARG A 128 -12.35 4.59 -2.05
N ALA A 129 -11.23 4.77 -2.77
CA ALA A 129 -10.50 3.67 -3.39
C ALA A 129 -9.71 2.85 -2.33
N ASP A 130 -10.45 2.12 -1.50
CA ASP A 130 -9.93 1.31 -0.39
C ASP A 130 -9.62 -0.13 -0.79
N GLY A 131 -9.91 -0.52 -2.04
CA GLY A 131 -9.67 -1.85 -2.56
C GLY A 131 -10.70 -2.88 -2.12
N ILE A 132 -11.84 -2.47 -1.56
CA ILE A 132 -12.93 -3.35 -1.12
C ILE A 132 -14.14 -3.18 -2.05
N PHE A 133 -14.57 -4.28 -2.68
CA PHE A 133 -15.70 -4.24 -3.59
C PHE A 133 -17.00 -4.29 -2.77
N GLY A 134 -17.44 -3.12 -2.34
CA GLY A 134 -18.67 -2.91 -1.59
C GLY A 134 -19.87 -2.51 -2.46
N PRO A 135 -21.03 -2.24 -1.82
CA PRO A 135 -22.25 -1.84 -2.52
C PRO A 135 -22.10 -0.51 -3.30
N ASP A 136 -21.30 0.43 -2.79
CA ASP A 136 -21.05 1.70 -3.48
C ASP A 136 -20.27 1.47 -4.78
N THR A 137 -19.30 0.55 -4.77
CA THR A 137 -18.56 0.15 -5.97
C THR A 137 -19.45 -0.57 -6.98
N ASP A 138 -20.39 -1.41 -6.52
CA ASP A 138 -21.39 -2.07 -7.39
C ASP A 138 -22.33 -1.05 -8.05
N SER A 139 -22.83 -0.08 -7.28
CA SER A 139 -23.71 0.97 -7.80
C SER A 139 -22.99 1.80 -8.86
N ALA A 140 -21.79 2.29 -8.56
CA ALA A 140 -20.96 3.04 -9.50
C ALA A 140 -20.66 2.24 -10.78
N LEU A 141 -20.39 0.94 -10.65
CA LEU A 141 -20.14 0.07 -11.79
C LEU A 141 -21.38 -0.11 -12.68
N ARG A 142 -22.57 -0.29 -12.09
CA ARG A 142 -23.83 -0.40 -12.84
C ARG A 142 -24.16 0.90 -13.56
N GLU A 143 -23.93 2.04 -12.91
CA GLU A 143 -24.10 3.36 -13.53
C GLU A 143 -23.15 3.56 -14.69
N PHE A 144 -21.88 3.18 -14.54
CA PHE A 144 -20.91 3.18 -15.62
C PHE A 144 -21.36 2.31 -16.80
N GLN A 145 -21.74 1.06 -16.53
CA GLN A 145 -22.22 0.14 -17.55
C GLN A 145 -23.44 0.68 -18.29
N ALA A 146 -24.40 1.27 -17.58
CA ALA A 146 -25.55 1.93 -18.18
C ALA A 146 -25.13 3.14 -19.04
N GLY A 147 -24.17 3.95 -18.58
CA GLY A 147 -23.66 5.12 -19.28
C GLY A 147 -22.94 4.79 -20.60
N VAL A 148 -22.30 3.63 -20.69
CA VAL A 148 -21.62 3.16 -21.91
C VAL A 148 -22.50 2.30 -22.82
N GLY A 149 -23.78 2.10 -22.46
CA GLY A 149 -24.72 1.26 -23.20
C GLY A 149 -24.46 -0.24 -23.08
N ALA A 150 -23.76 -0.67 -22.02
CA ALA A 150 -23.60 -2.07 -21.66
C ALA A 150 -24.73 -2.54 -20.72
N SER A 151 -24.86 -3.86 -20.54
CA SER A 151 -25.79 -4.40 -19.54
C SER A 151 -25.29 -4.05 -18.13
N PRO A 152 -26.09 -3.38 -17.27
CA PRO A 152 -25.71 -2.98 -15.92
C PRO A 152 -25.83 -4.15 -14.93
N ASP A 153 -25.06 -5.20 -15.16
CA ASP A 153 -25.06 -6.43 -14.37
C ASP A 153 -24.24 -6.33 -13.07
N GLY A 154 -23.46 -5.26 -12.89
CA GLY A 154 -22.57 -5.08 -11.74
C GLY A 154 -21.35 -5.99 -11.78
N THR A 155 -21.05 -6.57 -12.94
CA THR A 155 -19.93 -7.48 -13.15
C THR A 155 -18.85 -6.82 -14.02
N CYS A 156 -17.68 -6.59 -13.46
CA CYS A 156 -16.52 -6.07 -14.16
C CYS A 156 -15.83 -7.20 -14.90
N GLY A 157 -16.30 -7.49 -16.13
CA GLY A 157 -15.72 -8.47 -17.04
C GLY A 157 -15.03 -7.84 -18.26
N PRO A 158 -14.65 -8.68 -19.26
CA PRO A 158 -13.95 -8.25 -20.48
C PRO A 158 -14.62 -7.11 -21.24
N GLU A 159 -15.96 -7.08 -21.29
CA GLU A 159 -16.70 -6.02 -21.96
C GLU A 159 -16.56 -4.67 -21.22
N THR A 160 -16.63 -4.68 -19.90
CA THR A 160 -16.39 -3.51 -19.05
C THR A 160 -14.97 -2.97 -19.24
N PHE A 161 -13.96 -3.85 -19.31
CA PHE A 161 -12.57 -3.43 -19.57
C PHE A 161 -12.42 -2.77 -20.94
N ARG A 162 -13.02 -3.34 -21.99
CA ARG A 162 -13.02 -2.72 -23.33
C ARG A 162 -13.72 -1.36 -23.35
N ALA A 163 -14.75 -1.16 -22.52
CA ALA A 163 -15.42 0.12 -22.40
C ALA A 163 -14.49 1.18 -21.77
N PHE A 164 -13.75 0.84 -20.70
CA PHE A 164 -12.72 1.71 -20.12
C PHE A 164 -11.66 2.10 -21.17
N ASP A 165 -11.11 1.13 -21.90
CA ASP A 165 -10.05 1.38 -22.90
C ASP A 165 -10.51 2.29 -24.05
N ARG A 166 -11.78 2.20 -24.46
CA ARG A 166 -12.35 3.06 -25.50
C ARG A 166 -12.54 4.49 -25.02
N LEU A 167 -13.00 4.68 -23.80
CA LEU A 167 -13.25 6.01 -23.22
C LEU A 167 -11.94 6.75 -22.97
N ILE A 168 -10.90 6.08 -22.48
CA ILE A 168 -9.56 6.65 -22.33
C ILE A 168 -9.03 7.21 -23.66
N ARG A 169 -9.32 6.56 -24.79
CA ARG A 169 -8.90 7.06 -26.13
C ARG A 169 -9.74 8.22 -26.65
N THR A 170 -10.93 8.45 -26.10
CA THR A 170 -11.87 9.47 -26.59
C THR A 170 -11.72 10.80 -25.82
N VAL A 171 -11.17 10.76 -24.60
CA VAL A 171 -10.94 11.92 -23.72
C VAL A 171 -9.62 12.66 -24.02
N VAL A 172 -9.09 12.56 -25.25
CA VAL A 172 -7.86 13.28 -25.68
C VAL A 172 -8.11 14.76 -26.01
N GLY A 173 -9.35 15.26 -25.84
CA GLY A 173 -9.73 16.64 -26.15
C GLY A 173 -10.51 17.30 -25.02
N GLY A 174 -9.80 17.91 -24.07
CA GLY A 174 -10.40 18.70 -22.99
C GLY A 174 -10.39 17.93 -21.68
N ASP A 175 -9.21 17.78 -21.11
CA ASP A 175 -9.00 16.87 -20.00
C ASP A 175 -9.38 17.52 -18.66
N ALA A 176 -10.55 17.14 -18.13
CA ALA A 176 -10.91 17.39 -16.76
C ALA A 176 -9.99 16.64 -15.79
N ALA A 177 -9.31 15.57 -16.26
CA ALA A 177 -8.22 14.92 -15.54
C ALA A 177 -6.96 15.78 -15.59
N GLU A 178 -6.50 16.44 -16.67
CA GLU A 178 -5.37 17.38 -16.61
C GLU A 178 -5.65 18.56 -15.67
N MET A 179 -6.88 19.07 -15.56
CA MET A 179 -7.19 20.13 -14.60
C MET A 179 -7.31 19.59 -13.16
N ARG A 180 -7.79 18.36 -12.98
CA ARG A 180 -7.80 17.68 -11.66
C ARG A 180 -6.47 17.04 -11.30
N GLU A 181 -5.59 16.79 -12.24
CA GLU A 181 -4.22 16.28 -12.12
C GLU A 181 -3.31 17.48 -11.95
N HIS A 182 -3.60 18.64 -12.53
CA HIS A 182 -3.04 19.89 -12.00
C HIS A 182 -3.47 20.07 -10.55
N VAL A 183 -4.74 19.85 -10.17
CA VAL A 183 -5.17 19.95 -8.76
C VAL A 183 -4.66 18.80 -7.87
N HIS A 184 -4.49 17.58 -8.39
CA HIS A 184 -4.05 16.38 -7.67
C HIS A 184 -2.52 16.26 -7.63
N LEU A 185 -1.79 16.77 -8.62
CA LEU A 185 -0.34 17.03 -8.55
C LEU A 185 -0.04 18.33 -7.78
N THR A 186 -0.97 19.29 -7.73
CA THR A 186 -0.89 20.42 -6.77
C THR A 186 -1.16 19.93 -5.35
N HIS A 187 -1.95 18.86 -5.15
CA HIS A 187 -2.20 18.25 -3.84
C HIS A 187 -1.23 17.10 -3.48
N LEU A 188 -0.60 16.46 -4.46
CA LEU A 188 0.63 15.69 -4.31
C LEU A 188 1.82 16.66 -4.36
N GLN A 189 1.74 17.73 -3.56
CA GLN A 189 2.96 18.17 -2.91
C GLN A 189 3.42 16.98 -2.07
N THR A 190 4.38 16.21 -2.61
CA THR A 190 5.27 15.32 -1.88
C THR A 190 6.15 16.16 -0.93
N GLY A 191 5.47 16.92 -0.07
CA GLY A 191 6.01 18.01 0.69
C GLY A 191 5.24 18.15 1.99
N VAL A 192 5.98 18.43 3.05
CA VAL A 192 5.45 18.74 4.38
C VAL A 192 4.92 20.18 4.46
N ALA A 193 4.99 20.95 3.36
CA ALA A 193 4.52 22.34 3.30
C ALA A 193 3.03 22.44 3.66
N ASN A 194 2.70 23.39 4.53
CA ASN A 194 1.35 23.62 5.10
C ASN A 194 0.79 22.51 6.00
N LYS A 195 1.58 21.48 6.34
CA LYS A 195 1.18 20.45 7.30
C LYS A 195 1.46 20.87 8.74
N VAL A 196 0.62 20.41 9.66
CA VAL A 196 0.85 20.56 11.11
C VAL A 196 1.45 19.27 11.63
N ILE A 197 2.73 19.30 12.02
CA ILE A 197 3.45 18.15 12.55
C ILE A 197 3.76 18.36 14.02
N VAL A 198 3.38 17.40 14.85
CA VAL A 198 3.73 17.38 16.27
C VAL A 198 4.96 16.52 16.48
N VAL A 199 5.95 17.04 17.22
CA VAL A 199 7.18 16.31 17.55
C VAL A 199 7.31 16.20 19.07
N ASP A 200 7.34 14.98 19.59
CA ASP A 200 7.58 14.69 21.01
C ASP A 200 9.02 14.17 21.24
N PRO A 201 9.83 14.86 22.06
CA PRO A 201 11.07 14.29 22.58
C PRO A 201 10.73 13.32 23.74
N GLY A 202 10.49 12.05 23.40
CA GLY A 202 9.92 11.05 24.30
C GLY A 202 10.89 10.38 25.28
N SER A 203 12.21 10.42 25.05
CA SER A 203 13.17 9.75 25.94
C SER A 203 13.42 10.52 27.24
N LEU A 204 13.28 9.83 28.38
CA LEU A 204 13.72 10.31 29.70
C LEU A 204 15.20 9.98 29.98
N VAL A 205 15.80 9.10 29.18
CA VAL A 205 17.15 8.57 29.42
C VAL A 205 18.22 9.53 28.89
N ASP A 206 17.99 10.13 27.73
CA ASP A 206 18.85 11.14 27.09
C ASP A 206 17.98 12.28 26.53
N ALA A 207 17.23 12.93 27.42
CA ALA A 207 16.27 13.98 27.07
C ALA A 207 16.91 15.12 26.27
N ASP A 208 18.16 15.51 26.59
CA ASP A 208 18.88 16.57 25.88
C ASP A 208 19.18 16.19 24.42
N MET A 209 19.51 14.92 24.15
CA MET A 209 19.77 14.42 22.80
C MET A 209 18.47 14.35 21.98
N CYS A 210 17.42 13.78 22.56
CA CYS A 210 16.09 13.75 21.93
C CYS A 210 15.59 15.16 21.61
N HIS A 211 15.79 16.10 22.53
CA HIS A 211 15.40 17.49 22.33
C HIS A 211 16.23 18.16 21.22
N ALA A 212 17.55 17.96 21.20
CA ALA A 212 18.42 18.48 20.14
C ALA A 212 18.03 17.95 18.74
N ILE A 213 17.66 16.66 18.65
CA ILE A 213 17.15 16.07 17.41
C ILE A 213 15.80 16.70 17.05
N ALA A 214 14.87 16.82 18.01
CA ALA A 214 13.56 17.41 17.81
C ALA A 214 13.65 18.85 17.28
N THR A 215 14.50 19.70 17.87
CA THR A 215 14.74 21.08 17.40
C THR A 215 15.35 21.12 16.00
N ARG A 216 16.24 20.17 15.66
CA ARG A 216 16.84 20.12 14.32
C ARG A 216 15.85 19.66 13.26
N VAL A 217 14.94 18.75 13.63
CA VAL A 217 13.82 18.30 12.78
C VAL A 217 12.82 19.44 12.58
N GLU A 218 12.43 20.12 13.66
CA GLU A 218 11.58 21.32 13.64
C GLU A 218 12.13 22.37 12.67
N GLY A 219 13.39 22.78 12.83
CA GLY A 219 14.00 23.80 11.98
C GLY A 219 14.05 23.41 10.50
N ARG A 220 14.28 22.14 10.18
CA ARG A 220 14.30 21.65 8.78
C ARG A 220 12.90 21.61 8.17
N LEU A 221 11.90 21.16 8.93
CA LEU A 221 10.52 21.08 8.46
C LEU A 221 9.88 22.48 8.35
N ALA A 222 10.16 23.37 9.30
CA ALA A 222 9.73 24.76 9.25
C ALA A 222 10.30 25.49 8.03
N ALA A 223 11.57 25.24 7.67
CA ALA A 223 12.18 25.77 6.45
C ALA A 223 11.51 25.29 5.16
N LEU A 224 10.79 24.16 5.21
CA LEU A 224 9.98 23.62 4.11
C LEU A 224 8.52 24.16 4.12
N GLY A 225 8.20 25.10 5.00
CA GLY A 225 6.86 25.69 5.12
C GLY A 225 5.88 24.85 5.95
N THR A 226 6.38 23.96 6.81
CA THR A 226 5.58 23.12 7.72
C THR A 226 5.38 23.84 9.04
N GLN A 227 4.19 23.74 9.64
CA GLN A 227 4.00 24.15 11.02
C GLN A 227 4.40 22.99 11.94
N VAL A 228 5.46 23.16 12.72
CA VAL A 228 5.92 22.14 13.67
C VAL A 228 5.67 22.60 15.10
N LEU A 229 5.11 21.70 15.91
CA LEU A 229 4.81 21.95 17.33
C LEU A 229 5.54 20.92 18.19
N LEU A 230 6.39 21.39 19.08
CA LEU A 230 7.01 20.56 20.10
C LEU A 230 6.05 20.39 21.28
N THR A 231 5.82 19.15 21.70
CA THR A 231 5.01 18.86 22.91
C THR A 231 5.65 19.38 24.19
N ARG A 232 6.98 19.57 24.20
CA ARG A 232 7.76 20.02 25.35
C ARG A 232 8.77 21.10 24.96
N PRO A 233 8.75 22.28 25.60
CA PRO A 233 9.70 23.35 25.31
C PRO A 233 11.07 23.07 25.96
N ALA A 234 12.15 23.58 25.34
CA ALA A 234 13.55 23.42 25.78
C ALA A 234 13.84 23.78 27.24
N ARG A 235 13.02 24.65 27.84
CA ARG A 235 13.22 25.18 29.19
C ARG A 235 12.53 24.41 30.31
N SER A 236 11.73 23.40 29.96
CA SER A 236 11.03 22.54 30.93
C SER A 236 10.91 21.13 30.37
N PRO A 237 11.94 20.27 30.53
CA PRO A 237 11.81 18.84 30.28
C PRO A 237 10.89 18.24 31.37
N GLY A 238 9.59 18.38 31.17
CA GLY A 238 8.58 17.78 32.03
C GLY A 238 8.62 16.25 31.98
N ALA A 239 7.84 15.61 32.86
CA ALA A 239 7.63 14.17 32.83
C ALA A 239 7.18 13.71 31.42
N ALA A 240 7.52 12.48 31.06
CA ALA A 240 7.08 11.90 29.80
C ALA A 240 5.56 11.91 29.74
N LEU A 241 5.01 12.51 28.68
CA LEU A 241 3.60 12.44 28.39
C LEU A 241 3.24 10.99 28.05
N THR A 242 2.08 10.55 28.52
CA THR A 242 1.52 9.27 28.13
C THR A 242 1.08 9.32 26.66
N GLU A 243 0.98 8.15 26.01
CA GLU A 243 0.47 8.07 24.63
C GLU A 243 -0.92 8.71 24.47
N ALA A 244 -1.77 8.62 25.51
CA ALA A 244 -3.09 9.24 25.52
C ALA A 244 -3.01 10.77 25.52
N GLU A 245 -2.15 11.37 26.36
CA GLU A 245 -1.94 12.82 26.40
C GLU A 245 -1.30 13.33 25.11
N LEU A 246 -0.40 12.56 24.52
CA LEU A 246 0.21 12.87 23.23
C LEU A 246 -0.83 12.87 22.09
N ALA A 247 -1.69 11.85 22.05
CA ALA A 247 -2.78 11.77 21.09
C ALA A 247 -3.78 12.93 21.28
N GLU A 248 -4.12 13.25 22.53
CA GLU A 248 -5.01 14.38 22.85
C GLU A 248 -4.41 15.71 22.40
N PHE A 249 -3.12 15.94 22.66
CA PHE A 249 -2.42 17.13 22.20
C PHE A 249 -2.41 17.22 20.66
N ALA A 250 -2.05 16.14 19.96
CA ALA A 250 -2.05 16.08 18.50
C ALA A 250 -3.44 16.36 17.90
N ASN A 251 -4.49 15.81 18.50
CA ASN A 251 -5.86 16.06 18.10
C ASN A 251 -6.29 17.51 18.37
N SER A 252 -5.86 18.10 19.50
CA SER A 252 -6.20 19.49 19.87
C SER A 252 -5.66 20.54 18.90
N VAL A 253 -4.53 20.24 18.26
CA VAL A 253 -3.88 21.11 17.26
C VAL A 253 -4.18 20.69 15.83
N ASN A 254 -5.05 19.68 15.65
CA ASN A 254 -5.43 19.11 14.37
C ASN A 254 -4.21 18.68 13.53
N ALA A 255 -3.27 17.98 14.18
CA ALA A 255 -2.02 17.54 13.57
C ALA A 255 -2.28 16.55 12.41
N ASP A 256 -1.58 16.75 11.29
CA ASP A 256 -1.56 15.79 10.18
C ASP A 256 -0.68 14.57 10.51
N LEU A 257 0.34 14.75 11.35
CA LEU A 257 1.31 13.72 11.74
C LEU A 257 1.88 13.99 13.13
N MET A 258 2.07 12.95 13.93
CA MET A 258 2.81 12.98 15.18
C MET A 258 4.04 12.08 15.12
N VAL A 259 5.19 12.59 15.56
CA VAL A 259 6.47 11.87 15.60
C VAL A 259 7.00 11.90 17.02
N SER A 260 7.24 10.73 17.63
CA SER A 260 7.90 10.63 18.93
C SER A 260 9.33 10.10 18.78
N ILE A 261 10.30 10.77 19.41
CA ILE A 261 11.72 10.46 19.32
C ILE A 261 12.18 9.84 20.64
N HIS A 262 12.58 8.58 20.60
CA HIS A 262 13.10 7.83 21.75
C HIS A 262 14.55 7.38 21.49
N VAL A 263 15.35 7.30 22.55
CA VAL A 263 16.72 6.76 22.52
C VAL A 263 16.71 5.47 23.32
N ASP A 264 17.13 4.38 22.69
CA ASP A 264 17.31 3.09 23.33
C ASP A 264 18.74 2.97 23.89
N ARG A 265 18.89 2.43 25.10
CA ARG A 265 20.20 1.99 25.59
C ARG A 265 20.44 0.57 25.13
N SER A 266 21.36 0.40 24.18
CA SER A 266 21.97 -0.91 23.94
C SER A 266 22.84 -1.27 25.14
N ALA A 267 22.46 -2.31 25.87
CA ALA A 267 23.26 -2.93 26.93
C ALA A 267 24.36 -3.82 26.35
#